data_AF-W2GHJ0-F1
#
_entry.id   AF-W2GHJ0-F1
#
_cell.length_a   1.000
_cell.length_b   1.000
_cell.length_c   1.000
_cell.angle_alpha   90.00
_cell.angle_beta   90.00
_cell.angle_gamma   90.00
#
_symmetry.space_group_name_H-M   'P 1'
#
loop_
_entity.id
_entity.type
_entity.pdbx_description
1 polymer ?
#
loop_
_entity_poly.entity_id
_entity_poly.type
_entity_poly.pdbx_seq_one_letter_code
_entity_poly.pdbx_strand_id
1 'polypeptide(L)'
;MLKLHGRDLHDRIDGISWEVLALWWSPLLGDLLPTAYSGGLIRAMWTLSHHDAAAAIAFVTAVYVGWNVASSVAARRAVNKVLADQEIYEPPSLPVLGHTLELASNKDRFHDWFTEKSLAAGGRPWVLRIIGRPPTLVLTSPKEIEEVFKTHVNIFEKGPDIREIGYDFFGEGIVGVDGEKWRQQRRTASHLFSMNMLKDKMDAVVIEKSLQLRDVLAECARLNKPVSMKSLLSKLSSDVFTKIGFGVDLNGLGGDVDVEMEHSFIKAVETFGYVFQSRLQSPMWLWRLKKRFGLAEEGEL
;
A
#
# COMPACT_ATOMS: atom_id res chain seq x y z
N MET A 1 7.28 35.12 41.71
CA MET A 1 6.63 34.02 42.45
C MET A 1 6.82 32.76 41.61
N LEU A 2 7.79 31.91 41.99
CA LEU A 2 8.13 30.52 41.58
C LEU A 2 8.09 30.13 40.08
N LYS A 3 9.21 29.96 39.33
CA LYS A 3 10.14 28.78 39.22
C LYS A 3 9.41 27.49 38.74
N LEU A 4 9.78 26.72 37.70
CA LEU A 4 11.06 26.41 37.01
C LEU A 4 10.83 25.74 35.63
N HIS A 5 11.90 25.73 34.82
CA HIS A 5 12.13 25.13 33.49
C HIS A 5 12.05 23.59 33.40
N GLY A 6 11.79 23.06 32.19
CA GLY A 6 12.12 21.69 31.78
C GLY A 6 12.06 21.50 30.26
N ARG A 7 13.24 21.33 29.63
CA ARG A 7 13.49 20.94 28.24
C ARG A 7 13.52 19.39 28.14
N ASP A 8 13.43 18.88 26.91
CA ASP A 8 13.77 17.53 26.44
C ASP A 8 12.70 16.42 26.59
N LEU A 9 12.02 16.10 25.47
CA LEU A 9 11.29 14.84 25.28
C LEU A 9 11.50 14.32 23.84
N HIS A 10 12.77 14.12 23.49
CA HIS A 10 13.19 13.23 22.42
C HIS A 10 14.43 12.52 22.94
N ASP A 11 14.23 11.33 23.50
CA ASP A 11 15.17 10.20 23.53
C ASP A 11 14.75 9.19 24.60
N ARG A 12 14.89 7.90 24.24
CA ARG A 12 14.79 6.69 25.08
C ARG A 12 13.41 6.06 25.26
N ILE A 13 12.86 5.50 24.17
CA ILE A 13 12.23 4.16 24.27
C ILE A 13 12.61 3.36 23.02
N ASP A 14 13.89 3.02 22.92
CA ASP A 14 14.37 1.87 22.17
C ASP A 14 15.27 1.06 23.11
N GLY A 15 15.06 -0.25 23.15
CA GLY A 15 15.98 -1.19 23.81
C GLY A 15 15.57 -1.64 25.21
N ILE A 16 14.45 -2.36 25.33
CA ILE A 16 14.36 -3.41 26.35
C ILE A 16 14.48 -4.75 25.61
N SER A 17 15.75 -5.17 25.46
CA SER A 17 16.10 -6.54 25.12
C SER A 17 15.45 -7.48 26.13
N TRP A 18 14.80 -8.53 25.62
CA TRP A 18 14.20 -9.61 26.41
C TRP A 18 15.19 -10.34 27.32
N GLU A 19 16.48 -10.06 27.21
CA GLU A 19 17.55 -10.58 28.07
C GLU A 19 17.49 -10.06 29.52
N VAL A 20 16.86 -8.91 29.79
CA VAL A 20 16.77 -8.35 31.15
C VAL A 20 15.70 -9.03 32.02
N LEU A 21 14.64 -9.59 31.43
CA LEU A 21 13.61 -10.33 32.17
C LEU A 21 14.04 -11.76 32.53
N ALA A 22 15.01 -12.34 31.82
CA ALA A 22 15.55 -13.66 32.14
C ALA A 22 16.45 -13.66 33.40
N LEU A 23 17.02 -12.50 33.78
CA LEU A 23 17.94 -12.39 34.91
C LEU A 23 17.26 -12.22 36.28
N TRP A 24 15.95 -11.96 36.33
CA TRP A 24 15.23 -11.75 37.59
C TRP A 24 14.62 -13.01 38.21
N TRP A 25 14.64 -14.16 37.52
CA TRP A 25 14.03 -15.41 38.01
C TRP A 25 15.03 -16.51 38.39
N SER A 26 16.31 -16.20 38.52
CA SER A 26 17.37 -17.19 38.79
C SER A 26 17.92 -17.33 40.23
N PRO A 27 17.63 -16.50 41.26
CA PRO A 27 18.28 -16.73 42.56
C PRO A 27 17.53 -17.61 43.57
N LEU A 28 16.24 -17.92 43.40
CA LEU A 28 15.43 -18.45 44.51
C LEU A 28 15.22 -19.98 44.55
N LEU A 29 15.84 -20.74 43.65
CA LEU A 29 15.74 -22.21 43.62
C LEU A 29 17.07 -22.88 43.23
N GLY A 30 18.19 -22.25 43.60
CA GLY A 30 19.55 -22.72 43.28
C GLY A 30 20.12 -23.80 44.21
N ASP A 31 19.53 -24.04 45.39
CA ASP A 31 20.22 -24.80 46.44
C ASP A 31 19.62 -26.18 46.77
N LEU A 32 18.73 -26.75 45.94
CA LEU A 32 18.07 -28.02 46.31
C LEU A 32 18.04 -29.18 45.30
N LEU A 33 18.71 -29.12 44.13
CA LEU A 33 18.77 -30.30 43.25
C LEU A 33 20.13 -30.50 42.53
N PRO A 34 20.63 -31.75 42.41
CA PRO A 34 21.91 -32.05 41.76
C PRO A 34 21.93 -31.76 40.25
N THR A 35 23.09 -31.31 39.79
CA THR A 35 23.46 -30.75 38.48
C THR A 35 23.52 -31.74 37.30
N ALA A 36 22.48 -32.54 37.06
CA ALA A 36 22.49 -33.46 35.89
C ALA A 36 21.22 -33.51 35.01
N TYR A 37 20.14 -32.79 35.34
CA TYR A 37 18.85 -32.98 34.64
C TYR A 37 18.15 -31.70 34.13
N SER A 38 18.77 -30.53 34.23
CA SER A 38 18.09 -29.24 33.97
C SER A 38 18.13 -28.76 32.52
N GLY A 39 19.09 -29.20 31.70
CA GLY A 39 19.21 -28.75 30.30
C GLY A 39 18.10 -29.29 29.37
N GLY A 40 17.67 -30.54 29.60
CA GLY A 40 16.64 -31.19 28.78
C GLY A 40 15.22 -30.74 29.13
N LEU A 41 14.91 -30.57 30.41
CA LEU A 41 13.58 -30.16 30.88
C LEU A 41 13.28 -28.68 30.61
N ILE A 42 14.27 -27.79 30.78
CA ILE A 42 14.08 -26.38 30.44
C ILE A 42 13.92 -26.22 28.93
N ARG A 43 14.72 -26.92 28.11
CA ARG A 43 14.58 -26.90 26.66
C ARG A 43 13.26 -27.54 26.21
N ALA A 44 12.84 -28.65 26.83
CA ALA A 44 11.57 -29.31 26.56
C ALA A 44 10.35 -28.47 26.99
N MET A 45 10.40 -27.80 28.14
CA MET A 45 9.36 -26.87 28.60
C MET A 45 9.32 -25.60 27.75
N TRP A 46 10.47 -25.11 27.29
CA TRP A 46 10.54 -23.98 26.38
C TRP A 46 9.99 -24.36 25.01
N THR A 47 10.32 -25.54 24.48
CA THR A 47 9.73 -26.06 23.23
C THR A 47 8.25 -26.38 23.38
N LEU A 48 7.80 -26.98 24.49
CA LEU A 48 6.36 -27.23 24.74
C LEU A 48 5.59 -25.92 24.83
N SER A 49 6.09 -24.94 25.59
CA SER A 49 5.49 -23.60 25.71
C SER A 49 5.41 -22.88 24.36
N HIS A 50 6.44 -23.01 23.51
CA HIS A 50 6.41 -22.46 22.15
C HIS A 50 5.46 -23.23 21.22
N HIS A 51 5.33 -24.55 21.36
CA HIS A 51 4.38 -25.35 20.59
C HIS A 51 2.93 -25.05 20.99
N ASP A 52 2.66 -24.90 22.29
CA ASP A 52 1.33 -24.55 22.80
C ASP A 52 0.97 -23.10 22.46
N ALA A 53 1.93 -22.17 22.54
CA ALA A 53 1.75 -20.79 22.09
C ALA A 53 1.55 -20.71 20.57
N ALA A 54 2.33 -21.45 19.78
CA ALA A 54 2.18 -21.50 18.33
C ALA A 54 0.84 -22.11 17.91
N ALA A 55 0.41 -23.18 18.59
CA ALA A 55 -0.90 -23.80 18.37
C ALA A 55 -2.05 -22.85 18.76
N ALA A 56 -1.92 -22.12 19.87
CA ALA A 56 -2.89 -21.11 20.28
C ALA A 56 -2.96 -19.94 19.28
N ILE A 57 -1.83 -19.43 18.81
CA ILE A 57 -1.77 -18.38 17.78
C ILE A 57 -2.39 -18.87 16.47
N ALA A 58 -2.07 -20.10 16.04
CA ALA A 58 -2.64 -20.71 14.84
C ALA A 58 -4.15 -20.89 14.97
N PHE A 59 -4.65 -21.33 16.12
CA PHE A 59 -6.08 -21.48 16.38
C PHE A 59 -6.80 -20.12 16.39
N VAL A 60 -6.27 -19.12 17.08
CA VAL A 60 -6.85 -17.77 17.12
C VAL A 60 -6.86 -17.15 15.71
N THR A 61 -5.79 -17.36 14.93
CA THR A 61 -5.71 -16.88 13.55
C THR A 61 -6.71 -17.63 12.67
N ALA A 62 -6.86 -18.95 12.82
CA ALA A 62 -7.84 -19.74 12.08
C ALA A 62 -9.29 -19.31 12.40
N VAL A 63 -9.60 -19.05 13.68
CA VAL A 63 -10.91 -18.54 14.10
C VAL A 63 -11.14 -17.13 13.55
N TYR A 64 -10.14 -16.24 13.62
CA TYR A 64 -10.22 -14.88 13.07
C TYR A 64 -10.44 -14.90 11.55
N VAL A 65 -9.69 -15.72 10.82
CA VAL A 65 -9.84 -15.90 9.38
C VAL A 65 -11.23 -16.49 9.08
N GLY A 66 -11.64 -17.53 9.78
CA GLY A 66 -12.96 -18.16 9.64
C GLY A 66 -14.12 -17.17 9.86
N TRP A 67 -14.02 -16.33 10.89
CA TRP A 67 -14.99 -15.26 11.16
C TRP A 67 -15.04 -14.23 10.02
N ASN A 68 -13.89 -13.76 9.54
CA ASN A 68 -13.83 -12.81 8.43
C ASN A 68 -14.39 -13.41 7.12
N VAL A 69 -14.17 -14.70 6.88
CA VAL A 69 -14.75 -15.40 5.73
C VAL A 69 -16.27 -15.52 5.88
N ALA A 70 -16.76 -15.92 7.05
CA ALA A 70 -18.19 -16.05 7.32
C ALA A 70 -18.92 -14.70 7.23
N SER A 71 -18.36 -13.64 7.80
CA SER A 71 -18.92 -12.29 7.73
C SER A 71 -18.93 -11.76 6.29
N SER A 72 -17.87 -12.03 5.51
CA SER A 72 -17.81 -11.70 4.08
C SER A 72 -18.90 -12.44 3.28
N VAL A 73 -19.13 -13.72 3.57
CA VAL A 73 -20.20 -14.51 2.92
C VAL A 73 -21.59 -13.98 3.29
N ALA A 74 -21.79 -13.57 4.54
CA ALA A 74 -23.04 -12.98 4.99
C ALA A 74 -23.32 -11.63 4.31
N ALA A 75 -22.33 -10.73 4.28
CA ALA A 75 -22.43 -9.41 3.64
C ALA A 75 -22.71 -9.52 2.12
N ARG A 76 -22.20 -10.57 1.47
CA ARG A 76 -22.46 -10.85 0.05
C ARG A 76 -23.92 -11.15 -0.26
N ARG A 77 -24.70 -11.73 0.66
CA ARG A 77 -26.08 -12.17 0.34
C ARG A 77 -26.99 -11.02 -0.07
N ALA A 78 -26.92 -9.90 0.65
CA ALA A 78 -27.74 -8.73 0.35
C ALA A 78 -27.36 -8.10 -1.00
N VAL A 79 -26.05 -7.96 -1.25
CA VAL A 79 -25.54 -7.39 -2.52
C VAL A 79 -25.84 -8.33 -3.69
N ASN A 80 -25.67 -9.64 -3.52
CA ASN A 80 -25.95 -10.63 -4.57
C ASN A 80 -27.42 -10.61 -5.00
N LYS A 81 -28.35 -10.38 -4.07
CA LYS A 81 -29.76 -10.23 -4.41
C LYS A 81 -29.95 -9.03 -5.35
N VAL A 82 -29.38 -7.88 -5.00
CA VAL A 82 -29.46 -6.67 -5.83
C VAL A 82 -28.78 -6.87 -7.20
N LEU A 83 -27.61 -7.51 -7.24
CA LEU A 83 -26.90 -7.77 -8.49
C LEU A 83 -27.68 -8.72 -9.42
N ALA A 84 -28.31 -9.75 -8.85
CA ALA A 84 -29.16 -10.69 -9.59
C ALA A 84 -30.42 -10.00 -10.14
N ASP A 85 -31.04 -9.12 -9.34
CA ASP A 85 -32.22 -8.35 -9.77
C ASP A 85 -31.90 -7.36 -10.92
N GLN A 86 -30.63 -6.97 -11.08
CA GLN A 86 -30.16 -6.03 -12.12
C GLN A 86 -29.56 -6.73 -13.35
N GLU A 87 -29.58 -8.07 -13.42
CA GLU A 87 -29.04 -8.88 -14.52
C GLU A 87 -27.59 -8.53 -14.92
N ILE A 88 -26.77 -8.11 -13.95
CA ILE A 88 -25.37 -7.73 -14.20
C ILE A 88 -24.57 -8.97 -14.58
N TYR A 89 -23.71 -8.83 -15.59
CA TYR A 89 -22.86 -9.93 -16.04
C TYR A 89 -21.88 -10.34 -14.92
N GLU A 90 -21.96 -11.59 -14.50
CA GLU A 90 -21.02 -12.18 -13.55
C GLU A 90 -20.13 -13.19 -14.28
N PRO A 91 -18.81 -12.94 -14.38
CA PRO A 91 -17.90 -13.93 -14.90
C PRO A 91 -17.89 -15.19 -14.00
N PRO A 92 -17.64 -16.38 -14.56
CA PRO A 92 -17.52 -17.60 -13.78
C PRO A 92 -16.49 -17.42 -12.65
N SER A 93 -16.87 -17.76 -11.42
CA SER A 93 -16.02 -17.57 -10.25
C SER A 93 -16.25 -18.66 -9.20
N LEU A 94 -15.28 -18.85 -8.30
CA LEU A 94 -15.37 -19.86 -7.26
C LEU A 94 -16.38 -19.45 -6.17
N PRO A 95 -17.18 -20.38 -5.59
CA PRO A 95 -18.28 -20.04 -4.68
C PRO A 95 -17.90 -19.17 -3.47
N VAL A 96 -16.72 -19.40 -2.91
CA VAL A 96 -16.20 -18.66 -1.74
C VAL A 96 -15.06 -17.73 -2.13
N LEU A 97 -14.09 -18.23 -2.89
CA LEU A 97 -12.89 -17.49 -3.29
C LEU A 97 -13.17 -16.44 -4.37
N GLY A 98 -14.29 -16.52 -5.09
CA GLY A 98 -14.59 -15.63 -6.21
C GLY A 98 -13.49 -15.70 -7.26
N HIS A 99 -13.00 -14.53 -7.66
CA HIS A 99 -11.93 -14.32 -8.63
C HIS A 99 -10.54 -14.22 -7.97
N THR A 100 -10.43 -14.43 -6.65
CA THR A 100 -9.17 -14.19 -5.90
C THR A 100 -8.00 -15.01 -6.45
N LEU A 101 -8.20 -16.30 -6.77
CA LEU A 101 -7.13 -17.15 -7.32
C LEU A 101 -6.74 -16.76 -8.74
N GLU A 102 -7.71 -16.38 -9.57
CA GLU A 102 -7.43 -15.87 -10.93
C GLU A 102 -6.65 -14.57 -10.85
N LEU A 103 -7.01 -13.68 -9.94
CA LEU A 103 -6.32 -12.41 -9.73
C LEU A 103 -4.88 -12.61 -9.24
N ALA A 104 -4.67 -13.54 -8.31
CA ALA A 104 -3.35 -13.89 -7.81
C ALA A 104 -2.46 -14.51 -8.92
N SER A 105 -3.05 -15.36 -9.77
CA SER A 105 -2.33 -16.00 -10.88
C SER A 105 -2.00 -15.01 -12.01
N ASN A 106 -2.77 -13.94 -12.15
CA ASN A 106 -2.57 -12.89 -13.16
C ASN A 106 -2.04 -11.58 -12.55
N LYS A 107 -1.30 -11.64 -11.44
CA LYS A 107 -0.78 -10.46 -10.75
C LYS A 107 0.03 -9.54 -11.69
N ASP A 108 0.91 -10.14 -12.48
CA ASP A 108 1.80 -9.41 -13.41
C ASP A 108 1.07 -8.96 -14.69
N ARG A 109 -0.06 -9.60 -15.01
CA ARG A 109 -0.92 -9.30 -16.17
C ARG A 109 -2.25 -8.68 -15.74
N PHE A 110 -2.26 -7.96 -14.62
CA PHE A 110 -3.49 -7.45 -14.01
C PHE A 110 -4.34 -6.63 -14.98
N HIS A 111 -3.74 -5.70 -15.71
CA HIS A 111 -4.46 -4.86 -16.68
C HIS A 111 -4.95 -5.63 -17.89
N ASP A 112 -4.16 -6.57 -18.42
CA ASP A 112 -4.58 -7.45 -19.51
C ASP A 112 -5.78 -8.30 -19.08
N TRP A 113 -5.71 -8.89 -17.89
CA TRP A 113 -6.78 -9.74 -17.35
C TRP A 113 -8.09 -8.97 -17.16
N PHE A 114 -8.03 -7.74 -16.63
CA PHE A 114 -9.21 -6.86 -16.55
C PHE A 114 -9.79 -6.56 -17.94
N THR A 115 -8.92 -6.33 -18.94
CA THR A 115 -9.32 -6.06 -20.32
C THR A 115 -10.00 -7.29 -20.93
N GLU A 116 -9.40 -8.47 -20.81
CA GLU A 116 -9.95 -9.74 -21.29
C GLU A 116 -11.34 -10.03 -20.68
N LYS A 117 -11.50 -9.84 -19.36
CA LYS A 117 -12.80 -10.02 -18.70
C LYS A 117 -13.85 -9.01 -19.15
N SER A 118 -13.44 -7.77 -19.40
CA SER A 118 -14.34 -6.71 -19.89
C SER A 118 -14.76 -6.96 -21.34
N LEU A 119 -13.86 -7.46 -22.18
CA LEU A 119 -14.16 -7.88 -23.55
C LEU A 119 -15.12 -9.07 -23.55
N ALA A 120 -14.92 -10.07 -22.67
CA ALA A 120 -15.82 -11.19 -22.51
C ALA A 120 -17.23 -10.76 -22.05
N ALA A 121 -17.34 -9.69 -21.26
CA ALA A 121 -18.61 -9.08 -20.88
C ALA A 121 -19.29 -8.31 -22.04
N GLY A 122 -18.60 -8.11 -23.16
CA GLY A 122 -19.05 -7.27 -24.28
C GLY A 122 -19.03 -5.78 -23.96
N GLY A 123 -18.15 -5.34 -23.05
CA GLY A 123 -18.08 -3.95 -22.58
C GLY A 123 -19.18 -3.55 -21.59
N ARG A 124 -20.02 -4.50 -21.16
CA ARG A 124 -21.02 -4.29 -20.11
C ARG A 124 -20.38 -4.31 -18.72
N PRO A 125 -21.03 -3.70 -17.71
CA PRO A 125 -20.60 -3.80 -16.32
C PRO A 125 -20.51 -5.25 -15.88
N TRP A 126 -19.47 -5.55 -15.13
CA TRP A 126 -19.28 -6.90 -14.59
C TRP A 126 -18.79 -6.90 -13.15
N VAL A 127 -19.09 -7.97 -12.43
CA VAL A 127 -18.82 -8.05 -10.99
C VAL A 127 -17.50 -8.76 -10.72
N LEU A 128 -16.57 -8.05 -10.07
CA LEU A 128 -15.37 -8.62 -9.49
C LEU A 128 -15.62 -9.03 -8.03
N ARG A 129 -15.17 -10.24 -7.68
CA ARG A 129 -15.36 -10.83 -6.35
C ARG A 129 -14.01 -11.23 -5.76
N ILE A 130 -13.61 -10.57 -4.68
CA ILE A 130 -12.41 -10.92 -3.92
C ILE A 130 -12.84 -11.35 -2.51
N ILE A 131 -12.21 -12.38 -1.94
CA ILE A 131 -12.50 -12.81 -0.56
C ILE A 131 -12.10 -11.71 0.43
N GLY A 132 -12.95 -11.44 1.43
CA GLY A 132 -12.70 -10.36 2.38
C GLY A 132 -12.91 -8.95 1.83
N ARG A 133 -13.52 -8.79 0.65
CA ARG A 133 -13.89 -7.50 0.06
C ARG A 133 -15.36 -7.49 -0.37
N PRO A 134 -16.03 -6.32 -0.35
CA PRO A 134 -17.33 -6.17 -0.98
C PRO A 134 -17.24 -6.45 -2.50
N PRO A 135 -18.30 -6.99 -3.13
CA PRO A 135 -18.34 -7.11 -4.59
C PRO A 135 -18.07 -5.75 -5.25
N THR A 136 -17.16 -5.73 -6.23
CA THR A 136 -16.75 -4.52 -6.94
C THR A 136 -17.34 -4.55 -8.34
N LEU A 137 -18.05 -3.49 -8.72
CA LEU A 137 -18.55 -3.33 -10.09
C LEU A 137 -17.47 -2.72 -10.96
N VAL A 138 -17.12 -3.39 -12.05
CA VAL A 138 -16.14 -2.91 -13.03
C VAL A 138 -16.89 -2.31 -14.21
N LEU A 139 -16.59 -1.05 -14.48
CA LEU A 139 -17.21 -0.26 -15.56
C LEU A 139 -16.19 -0.04 -16.67
N THR A 140 -16.62 -0.23 -17.91
CA THR A 140 -15.77 0.00 -19.09
C THR A 140 -16.43 0.84 -20.17
N SER A 141 -17.75 1.02 -20.13
CA SER A 141 -18.42 1.86 -21.11
C SER A 141 -18.24 3.35 -20.77
N PRO A 142 -18.04 4.22 -21.77
CA PRO A 142 -17.96 5.67 -21.56
C PRO A 142 -19.21 6.25 -20.90
N LYS A 143 -20.39 5.69 -21.20
CA LYS A 143 -21.67 6.16 -20.66
C LYS A 143 -21.74 5.96 -19.14
N GLU A 144 -21.40 4.77 -18.66
CA GLU A 144 -21.42 4.47 -17.22
C GLU A 144 -20.35 5.27 -16.47
N ILE A 145 -19.17 5.43 -17.09
CA ILE A 145 -18.10 6.26 -16.54
C ILE A 145 -18.57 7.72 -16.42
N GLU A 146 -19.27 8.27 -17.42
CA GLU A 146 -19.86 9.60 -17.33
C GLU A 146 -20.90 9.68 -16.20
N GLU A 147 -21.77 8.69 -16.08
CA GLU A 147 -22.77 8.65 -15.01
C GLU A 147 -22.12 8.68 -13.61
N VAL A 148 -21.03 7.94 -13.40
CA VAL A 148 -20.32 7.88 -12.11
C VAL A 148 -19.51 9.15 -11.84
N PHE A 149 -18.68 9.58 -12.79
CA PHE A 149 -17.70 10.65 -12.56
C PHE A 149 -18.22 12.07 -12.81
N LYS A 150 -19.32 12.23 -13.56
CA LYS A 150 -19.86 13.55 -13.92
C LYS A 150 -21.27 13.77 -13.37
N THR A 151 -22.19 12.84 -13.60
CA THR A 151 -23.61 13.03 -13.25
C THR A 151 -23.87 12.81 -11.76
N HIS A 152 -23.29 11.74 -11.18
CA HIS A 152 -23.58 11.31 -9.80
C HIS A 152 -22.37 11.37 -8.87
N VAL A 153 -21.48 12.34 -9.09
CA VAL A 153 -20.22 12.48 -8.32
C VAL A 153 -20.42 12.59 -6.80
N ASN A 154 -21.56 13.13 -6.35
CA ASN A 154 -21.86 13.25 -4.91
C ASN A 154 -22.34 11.94 -4.28
N ILE A 155 -22.66 10.92 -5.08
CA ILE A 155 -23.09 9.60 -4.62
C ILE A 155 -21.89 8.66 -4.50
N PHE A 156 -20.95 8.76 -5.44
CA PHE A 156 -19.78 7.87 -5.51
C PHE A 156 -18.56 8.49 -4.82
N GLU A 157 -18.36 8.11 -3.55
CA GLU A 157 -17.14 8.39 -2.79
C GLU A 157 -16.13 7.23 -2.92
N LYS A 158 -14.85 7.46 -2.60
CA LYS A 158 -13.83 6.39 -2.61
C LYS A 158 -14.12 5.33 -1.57
N GLY A 159 -14.67 5.76 -0.43
CA GLY A 159 -15.14 4.89 0.64
C GLY A 159 -14.06 4.45 1.62
N PRO A 160 -14.47 3.82 2.73
CA PRO A 160 -13.59 3.50 3.85
C PRO A 160 -12.49 2.49 3.49
N ASP A 161 -12.78 1.51 2.63
CA ASP A 161 -11.83 0.46 2.26
C ASP A 161 -10.64 1.02 1.49
N ILE A 162 -10.89 1.88 0.49
CA ILE A 162 -9.82 2.52 -0.30
C ILE A 162 -9.03 3.50 0.56
N ARG A 163 -9.73 4.25 1.43
CA ARG A 163 -9.08 5.14 2.40
C ARG A 163 -8.13 4.39 3.32
N GLU A 164 -8.55 3.24 3.85
CA GLU A 164 -7.72 2.42 4.74
C GLU A 164 -6.47 1.90 4.02
N ILE A 165 -6.62 1.40 2.79
CA ILE A 165 -5.51 0.86 1.99
C ILE A 165 -4.41 1.91 1.77
N GLY A 166 -4.79 3.16 1.50
CA GLY A 166 -3.87 4.26 1.25
C GLY A 166 -3.48 5.10 2.47
N TYR A 167 -4.00 4.80 3.66
CA TYR A 167 -3.95 5.72 4.80
C TYR A 167 -2.52 6.01 5.27
N ASP A 168 -1.63 5.02 5.23
CA ASP A 168 -0.25 5.17 5.74
C ASP A 168 0.55 6.24 5.00
N PHE A 169 0.22 6.49 3.73
CA PHE A 169 0.91 7.46 2.88
C PHE A 169 0.10 8.73 2.65
N PHE A 170 -1.20 8.58 2.34
CA PHE A 170 -2.04 9.73 2.03
C PHE A 170 -2.65 10.37 3.28
N GLY A 171 -2.77 9.64 4.40
CA GLY A 171 -3.37 10.14 5.64
C GLY A 171 -4.73 10.80 5.42
N GLU A 172 -4.90 12.01 5.97
CA GLU A 172 -6.04 12.89 5.69
C GLU A 172 -5.80 13.86 4.51
N GLY A 173 -4.84 13.55 3.64
CA GLY A 173 -4.55 14.32 2.43
C GLY A 173 -5.61 14.14 1.34
N ILE A 174 -5.50 14.94 0.27
CA ILE A 174 -6.53 15.10 -0.76
C ILE A 174 -6.93 13.80 -1.47
N VAL A 175 -6.03 12.82 -1.53
CA VAL A 175 -6.32 11.51 -2.14
C VAL A 175 -7.03 10.58 -1.16
N GLY A 176 -6.81 10.75 0.15
CA GLY A 176 -7.30 9.88 1.23
C GLY A 176 -8.60 10.34 1.91
N VAL A 177 -9.14 11.51 1.58
CA VAL A 177 -10.41 12.01 2.14
C VAL A 177 -11.53 12.05 1.10
N ASP A 178 -12.77 12.03 1.59
CA ASP A 178 -14.01 12.13 0.80
C ASP A 178 -14.89 13.29 1.30
N GLY A 179 -16.02 13.51 0.64
CA GLY A 179 -17.02 14.50 1.01
C GLY A 179 -16.49 15.94 1.06
N GLU A 180 -16.92 16.68 2.08
CA GLU A 180 -16.62 18.11 2.21
C GLU A 180 -15.15 18.40 2.48
N LYS A 181 -14.48 17.54 3.27
CA LYS A 181 -13.03 17.66 3.51
C LYS A 181 -12.26 17.61 2.19
N TRP A 182 -12.64 16.67 1.30
CA TRP A 182 -12.06 16.58 -0.04
C TRP A 182 -12.32 17.85 -0.87
N ARG A 183 -13.58 18.35 -0.90
CA ARG A 183 -13.93 19.56 -1.66
C ARG A 183 -13.11 20.76 -1.21
N GLN A 184 -12.96 20.95 0.09
CA GLN A 184 -12.16 22.04 0.66
C GLN A 184 -10.69 21.94 0.23
N GLN A 185 -10.07 20.77 0.39
CA GLN A 185 -8.67 20.56 -0.02
C GLN A 185 -8.47 20.69 -1.52
N ARG A 186 -9.40 20.16 -2.34
CA ARG A 186 -9.36 20.25 -3.80
C ARG A 186 -9.49 21.69 -4.28
N ARG A 187 -10.35 22.49 -3.65
CA ARG A 187 -10.48 23.91 -3.96
C ARG A 187 -9.16 24.63 -3.77
N THR A 188 -8.51 24.46 -2.62
CA THR A 188 -7.19 25.06 -2.35
C THR A 188 -6.14 24.56 -3.34
N ALA A 189 -6.03 23.23 -3.54
CA ALA A 189 -5.03 22.64 -4.42
C ALA A 189 -5.21 23.04 -5.90
N SER A 190 -6.46 23.27 -6.35
CA SER A 190 -6.73 23.67 -7.74
C SER A 190 -6.04 24.98 -8.14
N HIS A 191 -5.80 25.89 -7.18
CA HIS A 191 -5.08 27.13 -7.44
C HIS A 191 -3.60 26.89 -7.77
N LEU A 192 -2.98 25.87 -7.15
CA LEU A 192 -1.58 25.48 -7.42
C LEU A 192 -1.38 24.97 -8.84
N PHE A 193 -2.44 24.40 -9.43
CA PHE A 193 -2.45 23.89 -10.81
C PHE A 193 -3.17 24.82 -11.79
N SER A 194 -3.35 26.10 -11.43
CA SER A 194 -3.89 27.09 -12.36
C SER A 194 -2.89 27.39 -13.49
N MET A 195 -3.38 27.78 -14.66
CA MET A 195 -2.53 28.09 -15.82
C MET A 195 -1.44 29.13 -15.52
N ASN A 196 -1.75 30.12 -14.66
CA ASN A 196 -0.78 31.13 -14.26
C ASN A 196 0.32 30.52 -13.39
N MET A 197 -0.03 29.67 -12.42
CA MET A 197 0.97 28.98 -11.58
C MET A 197 1.84 28.03 -12.39
N LEU A 198 1.25 27.30 -13.35
CA LEU A 198 2.01 26.43 -14.26
C LEU A 198 3.05 27.24 -15.05
N LYS A 199 2.63 28.35 -15.68
CA LYS A 199 3.54 29.19 -16.48
C LYS A 199 4.58 29.93 -15.64
N ASP A 200 4.16 30.52 -14.52
CA ASP A 200 5.01 31.43 -13.77
C ASP A 200 5.97 30.70 -12.81
N LYS A 201 5.62 29.47 -12.38
CA LYS A 201 6.36 28.74 -11.33
C LYS A 201 6.86 27.36 -11.73
N MET A 202 6.20 26.67 -12.65
CA MET A 202 6.58 25.30 -13.04
C MET A 202 7.36 25.25 -14.35
N ASP A 203 7.04 26.11 -15.32
CA ASP A 203 7.58 26.07 -16.68
C ASP A 203 9.11 26.16 -16.72
N ALA A 204 9.68 27.12 -15.97
CA ALA A 204 11.14 27.29 -15.90
C ALA A 204 11.86 26.02 -15.42
N VAL A 205 11.31 25.33 -14.42
CA VAL A 205 11.89 24.09 -13.87
C VAL A 205 11.77 22.95 -14.88
N VAL A 206 10.59 22.81 -15.51
CA VAL A 206 10.37 21.76 -16.51
C VAL A 206 11.30 21.95 -17.71
N ILE A 207 11.45 23.18 -18.21
CA ILE A 207 12.36 23.51 -19.30
C ILE A 207 13.81 23.20 -18.89
N GLU A 208 14.25 23.67 -17.72
CA GLU A 208 15.61 23.43 -17.20
C GLU A 208 15.94 21.93 -17.17
N LYS A 209 15.08 21.12 -16.54
CA LYS A 209 15.31 19.67 -16.42
C LYS A 209 15.17 18.93 -17.76
N SER A 210 14.32 19.41 -18.66
CA SER A 210 14.20 18.86 -20.02
C SER A 210 15.46 19.12 -20.85
N LEU A 211 16.06 20.31 -20.72
CA LEU A 211 17.32 20.63 -21.38
C LEU A 211 18.48 19.80 -20.81
N GLN A 212 18.51 19.58 -19.50
CA GLN A 212 19.47 18.66 -18.87
C GLN A 212 19.32 17.23 -19.41
N LEU A 213 18.10 16.70 -19.51
CA LEU A 213 17.87 15.38 -20.09
C LEU A 213 18.32 15.30 -21.55
N ARG A 214 18.04 16.34 -22.35
CA ARG A 214 18.51 16.44 -23.74
C ARG A 214 20.04 16.32 -23.81
N ASP A 215 20.76 17.04 -22.95
CA ASP A 215 22.22 17.07 -22.97
C ASP A 215 22.81 15.72 -22.55
N VAL A 216 22.23 15.06 -21.55
CA VAL A 216 22.58 13.68 -21.15
C VAL A 216 22.37 12.69 -22.30
N LEU A 217 21.22 12.78 -22.99
CA LEU A 217 20.93 11.92 -24.13
C LEU A 217 21.87 12.19 -25.32
N ALA A 218 22.20 13.45 -25.59
CA ALA A 218 23.14 13.82 -26.65
C ALA A 218 24.54 13.24 -26.38
N GLU A 219 25.00 13.28 -25.14
CA GLU A 219 26.29 12.70 -24.76
C GLU A 219 26.27 11.17 -24.86
N CYS A 220 25.20 10.52 -24.38
CA CYS A 220 25.05 9.07 -24.51
C CYS A 220 25.02 8.63 -25.97
N ALA A 221 24.33 9.39 -26.84
CA ALA A 221 24.29 9.14 -28.28
C ALA A 221 25.67 9.30 -28.91
N ARG A 222 26.43 10.35 -28.54
CA ARG A 222 27.82 10.57 -29.00
C ARG A 222 28.73 9.40 -28.62
N LEU A 223 28.54 8.84 -27.43
CA LEU A 223 29.28 7.68 -26.93
C LEU A 223 28.72 6.33 -27.41
N ASN A 224 27.63 6.34 -28.19
CA ASN A 224 26.88 5.16 -28.60
C ASN A 224 26.54 4.21 -27.42
N LYS A 225 26.24 4.82 -26.26
CA LYS A 225 25.92 4.11 -25.01
C LYS A 225 24.43 3.78 -24.97
N PRO A 226 24.03 2.52 -24.77
CA PRO A 226 22.63 2.18 -24.53
C PRO A 226 22.17 2.78 -23.20
N VAL A 227 20.95 3.30 -23.16
CA VAL A 227 20.38 3.94 -21.95
C VAL A 227 19.01 3.39 -21.61
N SER A 228 18.73 3.27 -20.31
CA SER A 228 17.40 2.91 -19.83
C SER A 228 16.48 4.14 -19.79
N MET A 229 15.52 4.20 -20.71
CA MET A 229 14.52 5.28 -20.73
C MET A 229 13.65 5.31 -19.47
N LYS A 230 13.39 4.14 -18.85
CA LYS A 230 12.68 4.05 -17.57
C LYS A 230 13.45 4.82 -16.48
N SER A 231 14.75 4.58 -16.36
CA SER A 231 15.60 5.24 -15.35
C SER A 231 15.66 6.75 -15.59
N LEU A 232 15.93 7.18 -16.83
CA LEU A 232 16.02 8.59 -17.18
C LEU A 232 14.72 9.36 -16.97
N LEU A 233 13.58 8.80 -17.37
CA LEU A 233 12.28 9.44 -17.17
C LEU A 233 11.87 9.46 -15.70
N SER A 234 12.21 8.43 -14.93
CA SER A 234 12.01 8.41 -13.48
C SER A 234 12.81 9.53 -12.81
N LYS A 235 14.11 9.66 -13.13
CA LYS A 235 14.98 10.75 -12.67
C LYS A 235 14.43 12.13 -13.03
N LEU A 236 14.05 12.35 -14.29
CA LEU A 236 13.45 13.61 -14.74
C LEU A 236 12.18 13.94 -13.94
N SER A 237 11.25 12.98 -13.85
CA SER A 237 9.95 13.20 -13.18
C SER A 237 10.13 13.51 -11.70
N SER A 238 11.11 12.84 -11.06
CA SER A 238 11.45 13.05 -9.66
C SER A 238 12.10 14.40 -9.42
N ASP A 239 13.11 14.78 -10.22
CA ASP A 239 13.75 16.10 -10.15
C ASP A 239 12.73 17.24 -10.33
N VAL A 240 11.86 17.12 -11.33
CA VAL A 240 10.79 18.11 -11.58
C VAL A 240 9.82 18.16 -10.41
N PHE A 241 9.35 17.02 -9.93
CA PHE A 241 8.39 16.94 -8.83
C PHE A 241 8.96 17.51 -7.53
N THR A 242 10.19 17.14 -7.15
CA THR A 242 10.78 17.63 -5.90
C THR A 242 11.17 19.09 -5.97
N LYS A 243 11.64 19.55 -7.13
CA LYS A 243 12.00 20.95 -7.32
C LYS A 243 10.77 21.86 -7.27
N ILE A 244 9.68 21.47 -7.92
CA ILE A 244 8.42 22.25 -7.91
C ILE A 244 7.72 22.12 -6.56
N GLY A 245 7.59 20.89 -6.04
CA GLY A 245 6.79 20.60 -4.85
C GLY A 245 7.46 20.99 -3.54
N PHE A 246 8.78 20.79 -3.43
CA PHE A 246 9.53 20.99 -2.19
C PHE A 246 10.66 22.03 -2.32
N GLY A 247 10.92 22.56 -3.52
CA GLY A 247 12.06 23.43 -3.76
C GLY A 247 13.42 22.70 -3.73
N VAL A 248 13.41 21.36 -3.69
CA VAL A 248 14.61 20.53 -3.55
C VAL A 248 15.02 19.96 -4.90
N ASP A 249 16.27 20.22 -5.28
CA ASP A 249 16.88 19.63 -6.46
C ASP A 249 17.58 18.33 -6.07
N LEU A 250 17.12 17.18 -6.55
CA LEU A 250 17.82 15.91 -6.32
C LEU A 250 19.02 15.75 -7.27
N ASN A 251 19.05 16.53 -8.36
CA ASN A 251 20.04 16.44 -9.42
C ASN A 251 20.23 15.00 -9.94
N GLY A 252 19.13 14.23 -10.03
CA GLY A 252 19.16 12.83 -10.44
C GLY A 252 19.68 12.63 -11.86
N LEU A 253 19.45 13.60 -12.75
CA LEU A 253 19.98 13.60 -14.12
C LEU A 253 21.48 13.91 -14.22
N GLY A 254 22.10 14.49 -13.18
CA GLY A 254 23.53 14.80 -13.15
C GLY A 254 24.42 13.62 -12.74
N GLY A 255 23.84 12.54 -12.20
CA GLY A 255 24.55 11.32 -11.81
C GLY A 255 24.78 10.34 -12.96
N ASP A 256 25.32 9.15 -12.65
CA ASP A 256 25.49 8.10 -13.65
C ASP A 256 24.13 7.68 -14.23
N VAL A 257 24.07 7.59 -15.56
CA VAL A 257 22.88 7.18 -16.31
C VAL A 257 22.48 5.74 -16.00
N ASP A 258 23.45 4.87 -15.71
CA ASP A 258 23.22 3.44 -15.48
C ASP A 258 22.75 3.11 -14.06
N VAL A 259 22.99 4.02 -13.11
CA VAL A 259 22.63 3.83 -11.70
C VAL A 259 21.24 4.39 -11.45
N GLU A 260 20.34 3.61 -10.86
CA GLU A 260 19.04 4.12 -10.42
C GLU A 260 19.24 5.17 -9.32
N MET A 261 18.32 6.14 -9.24
CA MET A 261 18.46 7.23 -8.28
C MET A 261 18.30 6.71 -6.85
N GLU A 262 19.40 6.61 -6.11
CA GLU A 262 19.41 6.20 -4.71
C GLU A 262 19.06 7.38 -3.79
N HIS A 263 17.79 7.79 -3.81
CA HIS A 263 17.29 8.77 -2.84
C HIS A 263 16.22 8.14 -1.94
N SER A 264 16.38 8.25 -0.63
CA SER A 264 15.50 7.60 0.37
C SER A 264 14.02 7.96 0.18
N PHE A 265 13.73 9.23 -0.13
CA PHE A 265 12.37 9.68 -0.44
C PHE A 265 11.79 8.96 -1.67
N ILE A 266 12.57 8.77 -2.73
CA ILE A 266 12.07 8.17 -3.97
C ILE A 266 11.85 6.68 -3.76
N LYS A 267 12.78 6.01 -3.08
CA LYS A 267 12.61 4.62 -2.66
C LYS A 267 11.33 4.44 -1.82
N ALA A 268 11.06 5.34 -0.88
CA ALA A 268 9.84 5.27 -0.07
C ALA A 268 8.57 5.43 -0.93
N VAL A 269 8.56 6.32 -1.91
CA VAL A 269 7.44 6.50 -2.85
C VAL A 269 7.23 5.26 -3.72
N GLU A 270 8.30 4.65 -4.22
CA GLU A 270 8.24 3.43 -5.03
C GLU A 270 7.77 2.22 -4.21
N THR A 271 8.33 2.01 -3.01
CA THR A 271 7.89 0.98 -2.06
C THR A 271 6.41 1.16 -1.73
N PHE A 272 5.96 2.38 -1.44
CA PHE A 272 4.55 2.64 -1.21
C PHE A 272 3.68 2.27 -2.41
N GLY A 273 4.07 2.65 -3.63
CA GLY A 273 3.35 2.29 -4.84
C GLY A 273 3.17 0.78 -5.01
N TYR A 274 4.24 0.02 -4.75
CA TYR A 274 4.21 -1.45 -4.77
C TYR A 274 3.28 -2.03 -3.69
N VAL A 275 3.40 -1.56 -2.44
CA VAL A 275 2.55 -2.04 -1.34
C VAL A 275 1.09 -1.68 -1.58
N PHE A 276 0.80 -0.46 -2.02
CA PHE A 276 -0.55 -0.01 -2.35
C PHE A 276 -1.20 -0.91 -3.42
N GLN A 277 -0.47 -1.22 -4.49
CA GLN A 277 -0.93 -2.16 -5.52
C GLN A 277 -1.15 -3.57 -4.95
N SER A 278 -0.22 -4.08 -4.13
CA SER A 278 -0.35 -5.39 -3.50
C SER A 278 -1.57 -5.46 -2.59
N ARG A 279 -1.82 -4.42 -1.79
CA ARG A 279 -3.00 -4.29 -0.93
C ARG A 279 -4.27 -4.32 -1.76
N LEU A 280 -4.37 -3.54 -2.84
CA LEU A 280 -5.55 -3.49 -3.74
C LEU A 280 -5.94 -4.85 -4.31
N GLN A 281 -4.95 -5.68 -4.65
CA GLN A 281 -5.16 -7.02 -5.21
C GLN A 281 -5.37 -8.10 -4.14
N SER A 282 -5.11 -7.77 -2.86
CA SER A 282 -5.17 -8.72 -1.74
C SER A 282 -6.48 -8.64 -0.95
N PRO A 283 -6.91 -9.75 -0.33
CA PRO A 283 -7.95 -9.75 0.70
C PRO A 283 -7.64 -8.80 1.86
N MET A 284 -8.66 -8.11 2.40
CA MET A 284 -8.45 -7.10 3.45
C MET A 284 -7.79 -7.66 4.72
N TRP A 285 -8.22 -8.83 5.15
CA TRP A 285 -7.66 -9.50 6.34
C TRP A 285 -6.19 -9.93 6.13
N LEU A 286 -5.81 -10.30 4.90
CA LEU A 286 -4.48 -10.84 4.63
C LEU A 286 -3.41 -9.75 4.76
N TRP A 287 -3.62 -8.61 4.11
CA TRP A 287 -2.65 -7.50 4.21
C TRP A 287 -2.63 -6.89 5.62
N ARG A 288 -3.78 -6.84 6.34
CA ARG A 288 -3.82 -6.42 7.76
C ARG A 288 -2.97 -7.35 8.64
N LEU A 289 -3.00 -8.66 8.39
CA LEU A 289 -2.14 -9.61 9.10
C LEU A 289 -0.68 -9.41 8.73
N LYS A 290 -0.35 -9.28 7.44
CA LYS A 290 1.03 -8.98 7.00
C LYS A 290 1.58 -7.73 7.69
N LYS A 291 0.79 -6.65 7.73
CA LYS A 291 1.13 -5.40 8.42
C LYS A 291 1.34 -5.60 9.92
N ARG A 292 0.43 -6.32 10.60
CA ARG A 292 0.54 -6.55 12.05
C ARG A 292 1.78 -7.34 12.45
N PHE A 293 2.27 -8.22 11.58
CA PHE A 293 3.46 -9.03 11.82
C PHE A 293 4.72 -8.51 11.12
N GLY A 294 4.66 -7.36 10.43
CA GLY A 294 5.78 -6.81 9.66
C GLY A 294 6.31 -7.75 8.58
N LEU A 295 5.42 -8.47 7.90
CA LEU A 295 5.79 -9.51 6.93
C LEU A 295 5.75 -9.01 5.48
N ALA A 296 6.68 -9.53 4.68
CA ALA A 296 6.77 -9.29 3.25
C ALA A 296 6.86 -7.78 2.93
N GLU A 297 6.12 -7.31 1.92
CA GLU A 297 6.14 -5.93 1.47
C GLU A 297 5.71 -4.91 2.53
N GLU A 298 4.95 -5.35 3.54
CA GLU A 298 4.47 -4.49 4.63
C GLU A 298 5.54 -4.21 5.69
N GLY A 299 6.63 -4.97 5.74
CA GLY A 299 7.75 -4.73 6.64
C GLY A 299 8.71 -3.63 6.15
N GLU A 300 8.54 -3.18 4.90
CA GLU A 300 9.34 -2.11 4.30
C GLU A 300 8.71 -0.71 4.48
N LEU A 301 7.48 -0.64 5.02
CA LEU A 301 6.73 0.59 5.28
C LEU A 301 6.97 1.18 6.67
#